data_AF-A0A536SRC5-F1
#
_entry.id   AF-A0A536SRC5-F1
#
_cell.length_a   1.000
_cell.length_b   1.000
_cell.length_c   1.000
_cell.angle_alpha   90.00
_cell.angle_beta   90.00
_cell.angle_gamma   90.00
#
_symmetry.space_group_name_H-M   'P 1'
#
loop_
_entity.id
_entity.type
_entity.pdbx_description
1 polymer ?
#
loop_
_entity_poly.entity_id
_entity_poly.type
_entity_poly.pdbx_seq_one_letter_code
_entity_poly.pdbx_strand_id
1 'polypeptide(L)'
;MVSANGRLVMVFNGEIYNFSPIRRELEELGHHFKGTGDSEVILAAFQEWGIDAVHRFIGMFAIALWDRREQRLSLLRDRLGVKPLYYGWDGKTFWFGSELKALRAFQHWQPEIDRRALAEYFQFGYINAPRSIYRGVFKLPPGHWLEINREGEPKLRRYWSIL
;
A
#
# COMPACT_ATOMS: atom_id res chain seq x y z
N MET A 1 -2.48 -7.98 -10.67
CA MET A 1 -2.43 -7.50 -12.06
C MET A 1 -1.00 -7.21 -12.47
N VAL A 2 -0.70 -7.25 -13.77
CA VAL A 2 0.64 -7.00 -14.33
C VAL A 2 0.50 -5.95 -15.44
N SER A 3 1.46 -5.02 -15.55
CA SER A 3 1.43 -3.96 -16.56
C SER A 3 1.61 -4.53 -17.96
N ALA A 4 1.20 -3.78 -18.98
CA ALA A 4 1.26 -4.23 -20.38
C ALA A 4 2.68 -4.63 -20.81
N ASN A 5 3.71 -3.94 -20.31
CA ASN A 5 5.12 -4.22 -20.57
C ASN A 5 5.75 -5.25 -19.59
N GLY A 6 4.96 -5.82 -18.68
CA GLY A 6 5.42 -6.82 -17.71
C GLY A 6 6.30 -6.29 -16.56
N ARG A 7 6.60 -4.98 -16.50
CA ARG A 7 7.49 -4.37 -15.49
C ARG A 7 6.86 -4.29 -14.11
N LEU A 8 5.63 -3.78 -14.02
CA LEU A 8 4.95 -3.52 -12.75
C LEU A 8 3.97 -4.65 -12.43
N VAL A 9 3.95 -5.06 -11.17
CA VAL A 9 2.98 -6.03 -10.63
C VAL A 9 2.25 -5.36 -9.48
N MET A 10 0.93 -5.45 -9.47
CA MET A 10 0.09 -4.80 -8.46
C MET A 10 -0.88 -5.78 -7.82
N VAL A 11 -1.02 -5.67 -6.50
CA VAL A 11 -2.19 -6.16 -5.75
C VAL A 11 -2.88 -4.93 -5.15
N PHE A 12 -4.21 -4.93 -5.20
CA PHE A 12 -5.02 -3.75 -4.89
C PHE A 12 -6.28 -4.17 -4.13
N ASN A 13 -6.62 -3.40 -3.10
CA ASN A 13 -7.89 -3.47 -2.39
C ASN A 13 -8.46 -2.06 -2.28
N GLY A 14 -9.63 -1.84 -2.86
CA GLY A 14 -10.34 -0.57 -2.79
C GLY A 14 -10.84 -0.11 -4.15
N GLU A 15 -10.95 1.20 -4.29
CA GLU A 15 -11.45 1.86 -5.50
C GLU A 15 -10.85 3.26 -5.63
N ILE A 16 -10.49 3.66 -6.86
CA ILE A 16 -10.17 5.05 -7.21
C ILE A 16 -11.40 5.69 -7.84
N TYR A 17 -12.10 6.54 -7.10
CA TYR A 17 -13.35 7.17 -7.54
C TYR A 17 -13.18 8.08 -8.75
N ASN A 18 -12.03 8.76 -8.86
CA ASN A 18 -11.73 9.65 -9.99
C ASN A 18 -10.97 8.94 -11.13
N PHE A 19 -11.13 7.63 -11.31
CA PHE A 19 -10.44 6.91 -12.38
C PHE A 19 -10.86 7.35 -13.79
N SER A 20 -12.11 7.78 -14.00
CA SER A 20 -12.60 8.21 -15.34
C SER A 20 -11.83 9.40 -15.92
N PRO A 21 -11.64 10.54 -15.23
CA PRO A 21 -10.82 11.62 -15.76
C PRO A 21 -9.35 11.23 -15.92
N ILE A 22 -8.76 10.45 -15.00
CA ILE A 22 -7.38 9.97 -15.12
C ILE A 22 -7.21 9.09 -16.36
N ARG A 23 -8.19 8.24 -16.65
CA ARG A 23 -8.21 7.40 -17.84
C ARG A 23 -8.13 8.23 -19.11
N ARG A 24 -8.93 9.30 -19.22
CA ARG A 24 -8.94 10.17 -20.41
C ARG A 24 -7.57 10.81 -20.63
N GLU A 25 -6.94 11.33 -19.58
CA GLU A 25 -5.58 11.89 -19.66
C GLU A 25 -4.56 10.83 -20.12
N LEU A 26 -4.66 9.60 -19.62
CA LEU A 26 -3.79 8.50 -20.06
C LEU A 26 -4.07 8.08 -21.51
N GLU A 27 -5.33 8.09 -21.96
CA GLU A 27 -5.69 7.82 -23.36
C GLU A 27 -5.09 8.89 -24.30
N GLU A 28 -5.10 10.17 -23.90
CA GLU A 28 -4.43 11.26 -24.63
C GLU A 28 -2.91 11.09 -24.68
N LEU A 29 -2.31 10.46 -23.66
CA LEU A 29 -0.90 10.09 -23.61
C LEU A 29 -0.58 8.78 -24.35
N GLY A 30 -1.56 8.16 -25.01
CA GLY A 30 -1.37 6.97 -25.84
C GLY A 30 -1.55 5.62 -25.12
N HIS A 31 -2.09 5.61 -23.91
CA HIS A 31 -2.44 4.35 -23.23
C HIS A 31 -3.76 3.78 -23.77
N HIS A 32 -3.84 2.46 -23.83
CA HIS A 32 -5.03 1.73 -24.26
C HIS A 32 -5.50 0.77 -23.17
N PHE A 33 -6.81 0.74 -22.96
CA PHE A 33 -7.45 -0.03 -21.88
C PHE A 33 -8.39 -1.08 -22.44
N LYS A 34 -8.38 -2.28 -21.87
CA LYS A 34 -9.28 -3.37 -22.25
C LYS A 34 -10.51 -3.40 -21.36
N GLY A 35 -10.29 -3.19 -20.06
CA GLY A 35 -11.36 -3.15 -19.07
C GLY A 35 -11.97 -1.75 -18.91
N THR A 36 -13.03 -1.69 -18.10
CA THR A 36 -13.67 -0.43 -17.67
C THR A 36 -13.40 -0.09 -16.20
N GLY A 37 -12.72 -0.98 -15.47
CA GLY A 37 -12.40 -0.81 -14.06
C GLY A 37 -11.19 0.11 -13.82
N ASP A 38 -11.04 0.54 -12.58
CA ASP A 38 -9.96 1.42 -12.12
C ASP A 38 -8.57 0.75 -12.13
N SER A 39 -8.52 -0.57 -12.01
CA SER A 39 -7.25 -1.25 -11.73
C SER A 39 -6.25 -1.20 -12.90
N GLU A 40 -6.73 -1.18 -14.15
CA GLU A 40 -5.87 -0.92 -15.31
C GLU A 40 -5.38 0.53 -15.34
N VAL A 41 -6.26 1.48 -14.98
CA VAL A 41 -5.96 2.92 -14.91
C VAL A 41 -4.89 3.21 -13.87
N ILE A 42 -5.00 2.61 -12.68
CA ILE A 42 -3.99 2.74 -11.61
C ILE A 42 -2.62 2.27 -12.11
N LEU A 43 -2.58 1.11 -12.76
CA LEU A 43 -1.32 0.53 -13.20
C LEU A 43 -0.68 1.33 -14.34
N ALA A 44 -1.48 1.79 -15.30
CA ALA A 44 -1.03 2.70 -16.36
C ALA A 44 -0.54 4.04 -15.79
N ALA A 45 -1.23 4.61 -14.79
CA ALA A 45 -0.80 5.83 -14.11
C ALA A 45 0.58 5.66 -13.44
N PHE A 46 0.84 4.51 -12.79
CA PHE A 46 2.18 4.22 -12.25
C PHE A 46 3.24 3.99 -13.34
N GLN A 47 2.86 3.49 -14.51
CA GLN A 47 3.80 3.37 -15.63
C GLN A 47 4.19 4.74 -16.19
N GLU A 48 3.23 5.65 -16.27
CA GLU A 48 3.38 6.98 -16.86
C GLU A 48 4.08 7.96 -15.91
N TRP A 49 3.57 8.07 -14.68
CA TRP A 49 4.00 9.11 -13.73
C TRP A 49 4.81 8.55 -12.55
N GLY A 50 5.12 7.25 -12.54
CA GLY A 50 5.82 6.63 -11.42
C GLY A 50 5.01 6.71 -10.12
N ILE A 51 5.69 6.68 -8.98
CA ILE A 51 5.05 6.66 -7.65
C ILE A 51 4.17 7.91 -7.40
N ASP A 52 4.51 9.03 -8.05
CA ASP A 52 3.81 10.31 -7.90
C ASP A 52 2.38 10.27 -8.45
N ALA A 53 2.03 9.26 -9.24
CA ALA A 53 0.66 8.97 -9.66
C ALA A 53 -0.33 8.95 -8.48
N VAL A 54 0.13 8.55 -7.27
CA VAL A 54 -0.71 8.51 -6.06
C VAL A 54 -1.31 9.87 -5.68
N HIS A 55 -0.65 10.98 -6.04
CA HIS A 55 -1.17 12.33 -5.78
C HIS A 55 -2.44 12.62 -6.60
N ARG A 56 -2.61 11.95 -7.74
CA ARG A 56 -3.79 12.09 -8.62
C ARG A 56 -4.98 11.29 -8.13
N PHE A 57 -4.78 10.30 -7.25
CA PHE A 57 -5.83 9.38 -6.83
C PHE A 57 -6.72 9.97 -5.72
N ILE A 58 -8.03 9.89 -5.95
CA ILE A 58 -9.09 10.15 -4.97
C ILE A 58 -9.87 8.86 -4.82
N GLY A 59 -9.87 8.27 -3.62
CA GLY A 59 -10.45 6.96 -3.38
C GLY A 59 -10.14 6.41 -2.01
N MET A 60 -10.59 5.19 -1.77
CA MET A 60 -10.18 4.36 -0.64
C MET A 60 -9.33 3.21 -1.18
N PHE A 61 -8.10 3.04 -0.72
CA PHE A 61 -7.21 2.06 -1.32
C PHE A 61 -6.06 1.63 -0.42
N ALA A 62 -5.68 0.37 -0.61
CA ALA A 62 -4.42 -0.21 -0.21
C ALA A 62 -3.80 -0.85 -1.46
N ILE A 63 -2.64 -0.36 -1.88
CA ILE A 63 -1.92 -0.82 -3.07
C ILE A 63 -0.58 -1.40 -2.66
N ALA A 64 -0.25 -2.59 -3.17
CA ALA A 64 1.10 -3.12 -3.17
C ALA A 64 1.59 -3.16 -4.62
N LEU A 65 2.60 -2.34 -4.93
CA LEU A 65 3.18 -2.20 -6.25
C LEU A 65 4.63 -2.71 -6.24
N TRP A 66 4.91 -3.72 -7.04
CA TRP A 66 6.24 -4.27 -7.24
C TRP A 66 6.78 -3.84 -8.61
N ASP A 67 7.92 -3.14 -8.60
CA ASP A 67 8.70 -2.86 -9.81
C ASP A 67 9.75 -3.94 -10.00
N ARG A 68 9.60 -4.77 -11.04
CA ARG A 68 10.55 -5.85 -11.34
C ARG A 68 11.92 -5.37 -11.79
N ARG A 69 11.98 -4.18 -12.43
CA ARG A 69 13.24 -3.62 -12.94
C ARG A 69 14.07 -3.06 -11.79
N GLU A 70 13.43 -2.29 -10.91
CA GLU A 70 14.10 -1.66 -9.77
C GLU A 70 14.16 -2.56 -8.53
N GLN A 71 13.48 -3.71 -8.57
CA GLN A 71 13.31 -4.63 -7.45
C GLN A 71 12.84 -3.92 -6.17
N ARG A 72 11.84 -3.05 -6.34
CA ARG A 72 11.27 -2.21 -5.29
C ARG A 72 9.81 -2.55 -5.05
N LEU A 73 9.44 -2.75 -3.79
CA LEU A 73 8.06 -2.84 -3.33
C LEU A 73 7.64 -1.50 -2.73
N SER A 74 6.53 -0.97 -3.20
CA SER A 74 5.85 0.20 -2.65
C SER A 74 4.49 -0.21 -2.10
N LEU A 75 4.24 0.01 -0.81
CA LEU A 75 2.94 -0.13 -0.18
C LEU A 75 2.31 1.25 -0.02
N LEU A 76 1.17 1.50 -0.63
CA LEU A 76 0.48 2.80 -0.58
C LEU A 76 -0.86 2.64 0.13
N ARG A 77 -1.16 3.55 1.07
CA ARG A 77 -2.46 3.61 1.75
C ARG A 77 -3.11 4.95 1.50
N ASP A 78 -4.41 4.93 1.23
CA ASP A 78 -5.19 6.12 0.90
C ASP A 78 -5.10 7.24 1.94
N ARG A 79 -5.48 8.43 1.51
CA ARG A 79 -5.36 9.70 2.24
C ARG A 79 -5.94 9.62 3.66
N LEU A 80 -7.10 8.96 3.82
CA LEU A 80 -7.79 8.84 5.10
C LEU A 80 -7.54 7.49 5.80
N GLY A 81 -6.81 6.59 5.15
CA GLY A 81 -6.51 5.27 5.67
C GLY A 81 -7.74 4.39 5.80
N VAL A 82 -8.70 4.51 4.88
CA VAL A 82 -9.94 3.72 4.91
C VAL A 82 -9.64 2.22 4.78
N LYS A 83 -8.75 1.84 3.84
CA LYS A 83 -8.38 0.43 3.67
C LYS A 83 -7.23 0.06 4.60
N PRO A 84 -7.34 -1.04 5.38
CA PRO A 84 -6.25 -1.46 6.25
C PRO A 84 -5.08 -2.01 5.44
N LEU A 85 -3.87 -1.69 5.89
CA LEU A 85 -2.62 -2.23 5.37
C LEU A 85 -1.61 -2.33 6.50
N TYR A 86 -1.21 -3.56 6.81
CA TYR A 86 -0.24 -3.90 7.84
C TYR A 86 1.04 -4.40 7.18
N TYR A 87 2.18 -4.19 7.84
CA TYR A 87 3.46 -4.71 7.42
C TYR A 87 4.34 -5.09 8.61
N GLY A 88 5.32 -5.95 8.36
CA GLY A 88 6.35 -6.34 9.32
C GLY A 88 7.66 -6.69 8.60
N TRP A 89 8.77 -6.59 9.32
CA TRP A 89 10.10 -6.83 8.79
C TRP A 89 11.03 -7.32 9.90
N ASP A 90 11.75 -8.41 9.64
CA ASP A 90 12.68 -9.04 10.60
C ASP A 90 14.17 -8.86 10.22
N GLY A 91 14.46 -7.97 9.27
CA GLY A 91 15.79 -7.79 8.70
C GLY A 91 16.06 -8.65 7.45
N LYS A 92 15.29 -9.72 7.24
CA LYS A 92 15.49 -10.66 6.11
C LYS A 92 14.23 -10.81 5.25
N THR A 93 13.08 -10.88 5.90
CA THR A 93 11.79 -11.13 5.29
C THR A 93 10.88 -9.95 5.55
N PHE A 94 10.24 -9.47 4.50
CA PHE A 94 9.23 -8.43 4.57
C PHE A 94 7.85 -9.04 4.32
N TRP A 95 6.89 -8.72 5.18
CA TRP A 95 5.52 -9.21 5.10
C TRP A 95 4.55 -8.05 5.08
N PHE A 96 3.44 -8.21 4.38
CA PHE A 96 2.35 -7.25 4.41
C PHE A 96 1.00 -7.93 4.18
N GLY A 97 -0.08 -7.25 4.58
CA GLY A 97 -1.43 -7.72 4.33
C GLY A 97 -2.49 -6.76 4.84
N SER A 98 -3.71 -6.86 4.31
CA SER A 98 -4.83 -6.03 4.77
C SER A 98 -5.40 -6.47 6.12
N GLU A 99 -5.04 -7.66 6.62
CA GLU A 99 -5.50 -8.18 7.90
C GLU A 99 -4.34 -8.84 8.64
N LEU A 100 -4.30 -8.68 9.98
CA LEU A 100 -3.24 -9.27 10.81
C LEU A 100 -3.20 -10.80 10.76
N LYS A 101 -4.35 -11.46 10.56
CA LYS A 101 -4.42 -12.92 10.45
C LYS A 101 -3.66 -13.46 9.23
N ALA A 102 -3.47 -12.65 8.18
CA ALA A 102 -2.70 -13.04 7.00
C ALA A 102 -1.23 -13.34 7.37
N LEU A 103 -0.69 -12.67 8.39
CA LEU A 103 0.67 -12.89 8.86
C LEU A 103 0.87 -14.27 9.50
N ARG A 104 -0.22 -14.93 9.96
CA ARG A 104 -0.16 -16.31 10.50
C ARG A 104 0.23 -17.34 9.45
N ALA A 105 0.12 -17.02 8.16
CA ALA A 105 0.62 -17.89 7.10
C ALA A 105 2.16 -18.00 7.11
N PHE A 106 2.86 -17.06 7.76
CA PHE A 106 4.31 -17.11 7.90
C PHE A 106 4.68 -17.99 9.11
N GLN A 107 5.12 -19.22 8.85
CA GLN A 107 5.37 -20.25 9.88
C GLN A 107 6.38 -19.83 10.96
N HIS A 108 7.29 -18.91 10.64
CA HIS A 108 8.33 -18.44 11.57
C HIS A 108 7.91 -17.19 12.36
N TRP A 109 6.71 -16.64 12.12
CA TRP A 109 6.22 -15.51 12.86
C TRP A 109 5.77 -15.94 14.26
N GLN A 110 6.44 -15.40 15.29
CA GLN A 110 6.04 -15.57 16.69
C GLN A 110 5.36 -14.29 17.18
N PRO A 111 4.01 -14.25 17.21
CA PRO A 111 3.30 -13.03 17.55
C PRO A 111 3.42 -12.73 19.06
N GLU A 112 4.07 -11.62 19.40
CA GLU A 112 4.06 -11.06 20.75
C GLU A 112 3.08 -9.89 20.86
N ILE A 113 2.25 -9.87 21.90
CA ILE A 113 1.36 -8.73 22.16
C ILE A 113 2.17 -7.53 22.65
N ASP A 114 1.98 -6.37 22.02
CA ASP A 114 2.49 -5.11 22.55
C ASP A 114 1.56 -4.61 23.66
N ARG A 115 2.05 -4.65 24.91
CA ARG A 115 1.31 -4.16 26.09
C ARG A 115 0.91 -2.69 25.98
N ARG A 116 1.67 -1.86 25.25
CA ARG A 116 1.31 -0.46 25.02
C ARG A 116 0.12 -0.35 24.07
N ALA A 117 0.14 -1.13 22.99
CA ALA A 117 -0.99 -1.19 22.07
C ALA A 117 -2.25 -1.78 22.73
N LEU A 118 -2.08 -2.76 23.62
CA LEU A 118 -3.18 -3.30 24.42
C LEU A 118 -3.78 -2.24 25.35
N ALA A 119 -2.95 -1.45 26.02
CA ALA A 119 -3.42 -0.34 26.85
C ALA A 119 -4.18 0.71 26.04
N GLU A 120 -3.69 1.07 24.85
CA GLU A 120 -4.41 1.97 23.92
C GLU A 120 -5.78 1.43 23.51
N TYR A 121 -5.86 0.13 23.23
CA TYR A 121 -7.13 -0.49 22.90
C TYR A 121 -8.13 -0.35 24.05
N PHE A 122 -7.71 -0.62 25.29
CA PHE A 122 -8.60 -0.45 26.46
C PHE A 122 -8.96 1.01 26.73
N GLN A 123 -8.07 1.95 26.41
CA GLN A 123 -8.31 3.37 26.64
C GLN A 123 -9.22 4.01 25.57
N PHE A 124 -9.02 3.67 24.30
CA PHE A 124 -9.64 4.37 23.17
C PHE A 124 -10.63 3.50 22.37
N GLY A 125 -10.66 2.18 22.60
CA GLY A 125 -11.44 1.23 21.82
C GLY A 125 -10.79 0.80 20.48
N TYR A 126 -9.61 1.33 20.16
CA TYR A 126 -8.85 1.00 18.94
C TYR A 126 -7.35 1.29 19.11
N ILE A 127 -6.54 0.71 18.22
CA ILE A 127 -5.08 0.91 18.19
C ILE A 127 -4.72 1.87 17.05
N ASN A 128 -4.06 2.97 17.40
CA ASN A 128 -3.66 4.02 16.46
C ASN A 128 -2.49 3.58 15.57
N ALA A 129 -2.49 4.01 14.30
CA ALA A 129 -1.30 3.90 13.47
C ALA A 129 -0.16 4.73 14.11
N PRO A 130 1.11 4.28 14.03
CA PRO A 130 1.58 3.12 13.27
C PRO A 130 1.47 1.78 14.01
N ARG A 131 0.96 1.71 15.24
CA ARG A 131 0.91 0.46 16.01
C ARG A 131 -0.12 -0.53 15.49
N SER A 132 0.14 -1.80 15.78
CA SER A 132 -0.83 -2.90 15.77
C SER A 132 -0.81 -3.59 17.13
N ILE A 133 -1.65 -4.60 17.35
CA ILE A 133 -1.64 -5.37 18.60
C ILE A 133 -0.34 -6.18 18.77
N TYR A 134 0.38 -6.46 17.68
CA TYR A 134 1.60 -7.27 17.70
C TYR A 134 2.86 -6.40 17.64
N ARG A 135 3.87 -6.77 18.41
CA ARG A 135 5.22 -6.19 18.31
C ARG A 135 5.83 -6.49 16.94
N GLY A 136 6.56 -5.53 16.39
CA GLY A 136 7.21 -5.67 15.08
C GLY A 136 6.26 -5.68 13.89
N VAL A 137 4.95 -5.49 14.10
CA VAL A 137 3.94 -5.36 13.06
C VAL A 137 3.28 -4.00 13.16
N PHE A 138 3.28 -3.29 12.05
CA PHE A 138 2.87 -1.89 11.98
C PHE A 138 1.70 -1.72 11.03
N LYS A 139 0.79 -0.81 11.38
CA LYS A 139 -0.27 -0.32 10.50
C LYS A 139 0.30 0.84 9.69
N LEU A 140 0.30 0.74 8.36
CA LEU A 140 0.76 1.83 7.50
C LEU A 140 -0.10 3.08 7.75
N PRO A 141 0.45 4.26 8.09
CA PRO A 141 -0.38 5.43 8.40
C PRO A 141 -1.18 5.94 7.17
N PRO A 142 -2.31 6.64 7.38
CA PRO A 142 -3.08 7.30 6.31
C PRO A 142 -2.23 8.26 5.49
N GLY A 143 -2.41 8.32 4.17
CA GLY A 143 -1.69 9.27 3.31
C GLY A 143 -0.17 9.04 3.27
N HIS A 144 0.26 7.81 3.51
CA HIS A 144 1.65 7.40 3.43
C HIS A 144 1.84 6.28 2.41
N TRP A 145 3.06 6.20 1.90
CA TRP A 145 3.57 5.00 1.30
C TRP A 145 4.86 4.53 1.98
N LEU A 146 5.13 3.24 1.87
CA LEU A 146 6.34 2.59 2.39
C LEU A 146 7.09 1.96 1.22
N GLU A 147 8.40 2.19 1.15
CA GLU A 147 9.27 1.64 0.12
C GLU A 147 10.26 0.67 0.73
N ILE A 148 10.43 -0.49 0.13
CA ILE A 148 11.52 -1.42 0.45
C ILE A 148 12.16 -1.96 -0.83
N ASN A 149 13.49 -2.06 -0.83
CA ASN A 149 14.28 -2.69 -1.88
C ASN A 149 15.09 -3.85 -1.29
N ARG A 150 15.91 -4.52 -2.10
CA ARG A 150 16.70 -5.68 -1.62
C ARG A 150 17.73 -5.37 -0.55
N GLU A 151 18.19 -4.13 -0.47
CA GLU A 151 19.41 -3.75 0.27
C GLU A 151 19.12 -2.84 1.47
N GLY A 152 17.86 -2.44 1.67
CA GLY A 152 17.51 -1.36 2.58
C GLY A 152 16.33 -1.68 3.49
N GLU A 153 16.30 -0.97 4.62
CA GLU A 153 15.17 -0.99 5.54
C GLU A 153 13.94 -0.32 4.91
N PRO A 154 12.72 -0.69 5.34
CA PRO A 154 11.51 -0.01 4.89
C PRO A 154 11.55 1.50 5.17
N LYS A 155 11.37 2.31 4.13
CA LYS A 155 11.34 3.78 4.23
C LYS A 155 9.92 4.28 4.11
N LEU A 156 9.44 4.95 5.15
CA LEU A 156 8.11 5.53 5.19
C LEU A 156 8.15 6.96 4.63
N ARG A 157 7.21 7.28 3.72
CA ARG A 157 7.02 8.63 3.16
C ARG A 157 5.58 9.05 3.29
N ARG A 158 5.37 10.30 3.68
CA ARG A 158 4.04 10.92 3.71
C ARG A 158 3.82 11.66 2.40
N TYR A 159 2.69 11.41 1.76
CA TYR A 159 2.30 12.07 0.51
C TYR A 159 1.06 12.95 0.66
N TRP A 160 0.32 12.78 1.77
CA TRP A 160 -0.85 13.58 2.08
C TRP A 160 -1.00 13.75 3.59
N SER A 161 -1.55 14.89 3.99
CA SER A 161 -1.87 15.25 5.38
C SER A 161 -3.18 16.05 5.38
N ILE A 162 -4.00 15.87 6.41
CA ILE A 162 -5.17 16.71 6.65
C ILE A 162 -4.80 18.05 7.30
N LEU A 163 -3.63 18.09 7.96
CA LEU A 163 -3.01 19.28 8.54
C LEU A 163 -2.05 19.94 7.55
#